data_AF-A0AA96JUK8-F1
#
_entry.id   AF-A0AA96JUK8-F1
#
_cell.length_a   1.000
_cell.length_b   1.000
_cell.length_c   1.000
_cell.angle_alpha   90.00
_cell.angle_beta   90.00
_cell.angle_gamma   90.00
#
_symmetry.space_group_name_H-M   'P 1'
#
loop_
_entity.id
_entity.type
_entity.pdbx_description
1 polymer ?
#
loop_
_entity_poly.entity_id
_entity_poly.type
_entity_poly.pdbx_seq_one_letter_code
_entity_poly.pdbx_strand_id
1 'polypeptide(L)'
;MTPSGKDPAVRRSRPSHQSQGGRRRSLPPATSAIIVFAKAPVAGQVKTRLCPPLTPDEAASLHGSLVLDILERCQSLRGYDRILAGTPSPHHPFFRAMEARFKIPVWDQIGDDLGTRMASAFKQALGSPISFGCGHWNGHSRHKRSTPYNGTRQSSRS
;
A
#
# COMPACT_ATOMS: atom_id res chain seq x y z
N MET A 1 -1.79 32.71 76.54
CA MET A 1 -1.30 31.41 76.06
C MET A 1 -1.96 31.11 74.72
N THR A 2 -1.22 31.21 73.62
CA THR A 2 -1.50 30.52 72.34
C THR A 2 -1.11 29.03 72.49
N PRO A 3 -1.28 28.11 71.50
CA PRO A 3 -1.80 28.24 70.13
C PRO A 3 -2.72 27.07 69.66
N SER A 4 -2.98 27.05 68.34
CA SER A 4 -3.06 25.84 67.48
C SER A 4 -4.34 24.98 67.54
N GLY A 5 -4.96 24.60 66.43
CA GLY A 5 -4.55 24.67 65.04
C GLY A 5 -5.76 24.52 64.12
N LYS A 6 -5.65 25.16 62.96
CA LYS A 6 -6.59 25.07 61.84
C LYS A 6 -6.25 23.81 61.04
N ASP A 7 -7.21 22.91 60.86
CA ASP A 7 -7.09 21.82 59.89
C ASP A 7 -7.30 22.36 58.46
N PRO A 8 -6.43 22.02 57.50
CA PRO A 8 -6.50 22.54 56.14
C PRO A 8 -7.49 21.77 55.27
N ALA A 9 -8.07 22.51 54.33
CA ALA A 9 -8.98 22.05 53.30
C ALA A 9 -8.47 20.82 52.54
N VAL A 10 -9.28 19.76 52.51
CA VAL A 10 -9.14 18.61 51.61
C VAL A 10 -9.23 19.09 50.17
N ARG A 11 -8.07 19.26 49.54
CA ARG A 11 -7.90 19.56 48.13
C ARG A 11 -8.27 18.31 47.32
N ARG A 12 -9.52 18.22 46.87
CA ARG A 12 -9.97 17.18 45.93
C ARG A 12 -9.14 17.27 44.65
N SER A 13 -8.30 16.26 44.43
CA SER A 13 -7.51 16.07 43.22
C SER A 13 -8.44 15.89 42.01
N ARG A 14 -8.33 16.82 41.05
CA ARG A 14 -8.96 16.74 39.72
C ARG A 14 -8.49 15.47 39.01
N PRO A 15 -9.37 14.73 38.31
CA PRO A 15 -8.93 13.63 37.47
C PRO A 15 -8.09 14.20 36.32
N SER A 16 -6.88 13.67 36.20
CA SER A 16 -6.02 13.88 35.05
C SER A 16 -6.74 13.44 33.77
N HIS A 17 -7.03 14.39 32.87
CA HIS A 17 -7.33 14.09 31.48
C HIS A 17 -6.17 13.29 30.91
N GLN A 18 -6.34 11.97 30.81
CA GLN A 18 -5.51 11.13 29.96
C GLN A 18 -5.62 11.67 28.55
N SER A 19 -4.53 12.26 28.08
CA SER A 19 -4.33 12.67 26.71
C SER A 19 -4.54 11.44 25.83
N GLN A 20 -5.56 11.50 24.99
CA GLN A 20 -5.85 10.50 23.98
C GLN A 20 -4.61 10.33 23.11
N GLY A 21 -3.90 9.23 23.33
CA GLY A 21 -2.80 8.79 22.49
C GLY A 21 -3.28 8.77 21.05
N GLY A 22 -2.55 9.49 20.20
CA GLY A 22 -2.83 9.59 18.77
C GLY A 22 -3.15 8.22 18.21
N ARG A 23 -4.26 8.14 17.48
CA ARG A 23 -4.71 6.94 16.76
C ARG A 23 -3.49 6.30 16.08
N ARG A 24 -2.94 5.25 16.71
CA ARG A 24 -2.04 4.32 16.05
C ARG A 24 -2.87 3.82 14.88
N ARG A 25 -2.59 4.32 13.67
CA ARG A 25 -3.10 3.72 12.44
C ARG A 25 -2.68 2.25 12.53
N SER A 26 -3.63 1.38 12.82
CA SER A 26 -3.41 -0.06 12.77
C SER A 26 -2.91 -0.36 11.37
N LEU A 27 -1.70 -0.91 11.27
CA LEU A 27 -1.21 -1.45 10.01
C LEU A 27 -2.20 -2.54 9.60
N PRO A 28 -2.77 -2.51 8.38
CA PRO A 28 -3.77 -3.47 7.98
C PRO A 28 -3.20 -4.90 8.06
N PRO A 29 -3.79 -5.82 8.86
CA PRO A 29 -3.41 -7.21 8.86
C PRO A 29 -4.32 -7.97 7.88
N ALA A 30 -3.91 -7.94 6.62
CA ALA A 30 -4.29 -8.78 5.47
C ALA A 30 -3.54 -8.13 4.29
N THR A 31 -3.01 -8.92 3.35
CA THR A 31 -2.20 -8.45 2.21
C THR A 31 -2.87 -7.26 1.51
N SER A 32 -2.37 -6.06 1.79
CA SER A 32 -2.90 -4.83 1.22
C SER A 32 -2.13 -4.58 -0.07
N ALA A 33 -2.84 -4.53 -1.19
CA ALA A 33 -2.23 -4.39 -2.50
C ALA A 33 -2.79 -3.17 -3.24
N ILE A 34 -1.93 -2.52 -4.03
CA ILE A 34 -2.29 -1.50 -5.01
C ILE A 34 -2.10 -2.14 -6.39
N ILE A 35 -3.19 -2.25 -7.13
CA ILE A 35 -3.19 -2.77 -8.50
C ILE A 35 -3.43 -1.59 -9.45
N VAL A 36 -2.43 -1.27 -10.27
CA VAL A 36 -2.54 -0.22 -11.29
C VAL A 36 -2.93 -0.87 -12.60
N PHE A 37 -4.13 -0.59 -13.09
CA PHE A 37 -4.58 -1.03 -14.41
C PHE A 37 -4.11 -0.04 -15.47
N ALA A 38 -3.38 -0.53 -16.47
CA ALA A 38 -2.87 0.30 -17.54
C ALA A 38 -2.95 -0.41 -18.90
N LYS A 39 -3.28 0.36 -19.94
CA LYS A 39 -3.08 -0.05 -21.33
C LYS A 39 -1.72 0.45 -21.81
N ALA A 40 -1.06 -0.31 -22.66
CA ALA A 40 0.18 0.10 -23.30
C ALA A 40 -0.03 1.41 -24.07
N PRO A 41 0.91 2.38 -23.98
CA PRO A 41 0.81 3.67 -24.68
C PRO A 41 1.06 3.47 -26.17
N VAL A 42 -0.01 3.17 -26.91
CA VAL A 42 0.00 3.02 -28.37
C VAL A 42 -0.86 4.12 -28.97
N ALA A 43 -0.31 4.86 -29.94
CA ALA A 43 -1.01 5.93 -30.64
C ALA A 43 -2.37 5.45 -31.17
N GLY A 44 -3.40 6.27 -30.94
CA GLY A 44 -4.78 5.97 -31.37
C GLY A 44 -5.51 4.90 -30.53
N GLN A 45 -4.86 4.29 -29.55
CA GLN A 45 -5.48 3.27 -28.69
C GLN A 45 -5.72 3.71 -27.24
N VAL A 46 -5.11 4.80 -26.82
CA VAL A 46 -5.24 5.36 -25.46
C VAL A 46 -5.61 6.83 -25.56
N LYS A 47 -6.41 7.30 -24.58
CA LYS A 47 -6.80 8.71 -24.43
C LYS A 47 -7.36 9.36 -25.71
N THR A 48 -8.04 8.58 -26.56
CA THR A 48 -8.59 9.05 -27.85
C THR A 48 -9.61 10.17 -27.70
N ARG A 49 -10.31 10.28 -26.57
CA ARG A 49 -11.19 11.42 -26.25
C ARG A 49 -10.45 12.75 -26.09
N LEU A 50 -9.12 12.74 -25.96
CA LEU A 50 -8.27 13.95 -25.93
C LEU A 50 -7.79 14.36 -27.33
N CYS A 51 -8.17 13.60 -28.37
CA CYS A 51 -7.83 13.89 -29.76
C CYS A 51 -9.10 14.33 -30.49
N PRO A 52 -9.28 15.61 -30.85
CA PRO A 52 -8.41 16.79 -30.61
C PRO A 52 -8.56 17.42 -29.20
N PRO A 53 -7.61 18.27 -28.76
CA PRO A 53 -6.52 18.92 -29.52
C PRO A 53 -5.22 18.11 -29.66
N LEU A 54 -5.04 17.02 -28.91
CA LEU A 54 -3.82 16.23 -28.99
C LEU A 54 -3.80 15.36 -30.26
N THR A 55 -2.61 15.17 -30.82
CA THR A 55 -2.36 14.11 -31.79
C THR A 55 -2.39 12.73 -31.12
N PRO A 56 -2.63 11.64 -31.87
CA PRO A 56 -2.55 10.28 -31.33
C PRO A 56 -1.24 9.95 -30.60
N ASP A 57 -0.11 10.46 -31.10
CA ASP A 57 1.22 10.28 -30.50
C ASP A 57 1.40 11.07 -29.21
N GLU A 58 0.92 12.32 -29.16
CA GLU A 58 0.91 13.13 -27.93
C GLU A 58 0.02 12.49 -26.87
N ALA A 59 -1.15 11.97 -27.25
CA ALA A 59 -2.05 11.27 -26.34
C ALA A 59 -1.42 9.98 -25.77
N ALA A 60 -0.70 9.22 -26.60
CA ALA A 60 0.06 8.05 -26.15
C ALA A 60 1.22 8.41 -25.22
N SER A 61 1.99 9.45 -25.57
CA SER A 61 3.10 9.94 -24.76
C SER A 61 2.61 10.43 -23.40
N LEU A 62 1.53 11.23 -23.39
CA LEU A 62 0.88 11.69 -22.16
C LEU A 62 0.39 10.51 -21.31
N HIS A 63 -0.25 9.50 -21.92
CA HIS A 63 -0.70 8.32 -21.20
C HIS A 63 0.48 7.55 -20.57
N GLY A 64 1.61 7.43 -21.27
CA GLY A 64 2.83 6.86 -20.72
C GLY A 64 3.34 7.61 -19.49
N SER A 65 3.41 8.94 -19.55
CA SER A 65 3.79 9.79 -18.42
C SER A 65 2.82 9.66 -17.24
N LEU A 66 1.51 9.59 -17.49
CA LEU A 66 0.52 9.40 -16.42
C LEU A 66 0.70 8.06 -15.70
N VAL A 67 0.97 6.98 -16.42
CA VAL A 67 1.23 5.67 -15.80
C VAL A 67 2.53 5.72 -14.99
N LEU A 68 3.58 6.36 -15.51
CA LEU A 68 4.83 6.55 -14.78
C LEU A 68 4.60 7.31 -13.47
N ASP A 69 3.90 8.45 -13.52
CA ASP A 69 3.58 9.27 -12.35
C ASP A 69 2.78 8.51 -11.29
N ILE A 70 1.81 7.69 -11.71
CA ILE A 70 1.02 6.85 -10.81
C ILE A 70 1.95 5.85 -10.11
N LEU A 71 2.82 5.16 -10.85
CA LEU A 71 3.74 4.18 -10.29
C LEU A 71 4.74 4.83 -9.32
N GLU A 72 5.26 6.01 -9.65
CA GLU A 72 6.14 6.78 -8.75
C GLU A 72 5.42 7.18 -7.45
N ARG A 73 4.17 7.64 -7.54
CA ARG A 73 3.35 7.93 -6.37
C ARG A 73 3.09 6.68 -5.54
N CYS A 74 2.81 5.54 -6.16
CA CYS A 74 2.60 4.27 -5.46
C CYS A 74 3.85 3.81 -4.70
N GLN A 75 5.06 4.07 -5.21
CA GLN A 75 6.31 3.74 -4.50
C GLN A 75 6.48 4.52 -3.19
N SER A 76 5.91 5.72 -3.09
CA SER A 76 5.94 6.50 -1.85
C SER A 76 5.12 5.87 -0.72
N LEU A 77 4.15 5.01 -1.05
CA LEU A 77 3.25 4.37 -0.09
C LEU A 77 3.91 3.14 0.53
N ARG A 78 3.92 3.07 1.86
CA ARG A 78 4.50 1.97 2.64
C ARG A 78 3.41 0.99 3.08
N GLY A 79 3.76 -0.28 3.19
CA GLY A 79 2.84 -1.33 3.66
C GLY A 79 1.85 -1.84 2.62
N TYR A 80 2.11 -1.58 1.34
CA TYR A 80 1.31 -2.10 0.23
C TYR A 80 2.18 -2.86 -0.77
N ASP A 81 1.68 -4.01 -1.19
CA ASP A 81 2.18 -4.71 -2.36
C ASP A 81 1.74 -3.95 -3.61
N ARG A 82 2.57 -3.93 -4.65
CA ARG A 82 2.31 -3.14 -5.87
C ARG A 82 2.32 -4.05 -7.06
N ILE A 83 1.29 -3.94 -7.88
CA ILE A 83 1.11 -4.74 -9.09
C ILE A 83 0.71 -3.81 -10.23
N LEU A 84 1.27 -4.06 -11.41
CA LEU A 84 0.87 -3.41 -12.66
C LEU A 84 0.08 -4.42 -13.50
N ALA A 85 -1.21 -4.21 -13.72
CA ALA A 85 -2.01 -5.03 -14.62
C ALA A 85 -2.03 -4.40 -16.02
N GLY A 86 -1.30 -5.01 -16.96
CA GLY A 86 -1.05 -4.48 -18.30
C GLY A 86 -1.90 -5.15 -19.40
N THR A 87 -2.31 -4.37 -20.39
CA THR A 87 -2.98 -4.83 -21.62
C THR A 87 -2.37 -4.11 -22.84
N PRO A 88 -2.24 -4.72 -24.04
CA PRO A 88 -2.75 -6.03 -24.47
C PRO A 88 -1.93 -7.24 -24.01
N SER A 89 -0.69 -7.02 -23.56
CA SER A 89 0.16 -8.09 -23.03
C SER A 89 1.11 -7.52 -21.97
N PRO A 90 1.35 -8.24 -20.87
CA PRO A 90 2.35 -7.85 -19.87
C PRO A 90 3.79 -7.82 -20.42
N HIS A 91 4.02 -8.41 -21.60
CA HIS A 91 5.33 -8.45 -22.25
C HIS A 91 5.62 -7.24 -23.15
N HIS A 92 4.68 -6.30 -23.29
CA HIS A 92 4.89 -5.09 -24.06
C HIS A 92 6.14 -4.33 -23.55
N PRO A 93 7.00 -3.76 -24.43
CA PRO A 93 8.25 -3.10 -24.03
C PRO A 93 8.07 -2.03 -22.94
N PHE A 94 6.99 -1.27 -23.02
CA PHE A 94 6.60 -0.31 -21.97
C PHE A 94 6.47 -0.95 -20.59
N PHE A 95 5.74 -2.06 -20.47
CA PHE A 95 5.56 -2.73 -19.18
C PHE A 95 6.84 -3.41 -18.69
N ARG A 96 7.66 -3.96 -19.60
CA ARG A 96 9.00 -4.47 -19.25
C ARG A 96 9.90 -3.38 -18.67
N ALA A 97 9.85 -2.17 -19.25
CA ALA A 97 10.58 -1.02 -18.71
C ALA A 97 10.06 -0.64 -17.32
N MET A 98 8.73 -0.67 -17.09
CA MET A 98 8.14 -0.38 -15.78
C MET A 98 8.49 -1.45 -14.73
N GLU A 99 8.40 -2.73 -15.09
CA GLU A 99 8.81 -3.87 -14.26
C GLU A 99 10.27 -3.71 -13.81
N ALA A 100 11.18 -3.42 -14.76
CA ALA A 100 12.59 -3.24 -14.47
C ALA A 100 12.87 -2.00 -13.61
N ARG A 101 12.16 -0.88 -13.86
CA ARG A 101 12.33 0.39 -13.14
C ARG A 101 11.79 0.34 -11.71
N PHE A 102 10.58 -0.18 -11.53
CA PHE A 102 9.87 -0.13 -10.24
C PHE A 102 10.00 -1.42 -9.42
N LYS A 103 10.53 -2.49 -10.00
CA LYS A 103 10.66 -3.82 -9.36
C LYS A 103 9.31 -4.35 -8.88
N ILE A 104 8.28 -4.17 -9.70
CA ILE A 104 6.91 -4.63 -9.44
C ILE A 104 6.51 -5.70 -10.47
N PRO A 105 5.73 -6.72 -10.08
CA PRO A 105 5.20 -7.68 -11.01
C PRO A 105 4.23 -7.02 -12.00
N VAL A 106 4.25 -7.52 -13.23
CA VAL A 106 3.27 -7.17 -14.26
C VAL A 106 2.35 -8.36 -14.51
N TRP A 107 1.05 -8.16 -14.34
CA TRP A 107 0.02 -9.16 -14.62
C TRP A 107 -0.70 -8.86 -15.93
N ASP A 108 -1.26 -9.90 -16.52
CA ASP A 108 -2.21 -9.75 -17.61
C ASP A 108 -3.58 -9.30 -17.08
N GLN A 109 -4.40 -8.69 -17.94
CA GLN A 109 -5.79 -8.37 -17.63
C GLN A 109 -6.72 -9.44 -18.18
N ILE A 110 -7.19 -10.33 -17.31
CA ILE A 110 -7.97 -11.52 -17.70
C ILE A 110 -9.47 -11.29 -17.53
N GLY A 111 -10.22 -11.26 -18.63
CA GLY A 111 -11.68 -11.17 -18.65
C GLY A 111 -12.21 -10.48 -19.89
N ASP A 112 -13.49 -10.75 -20.21
CA ASP A 112 -14.13 -10.23 -21.42
C ASP A 112 -14.44 -8.73 -21.33
N ASP A 113 -14.85 -8.28 -20.14
CA ASP A 113 -15.10 -6.89 -19.81
C ASP A 113 -14.19 -6.37 -18.68
N LEU A 114 -14.23 -5.06 -18.43
CA LEU A 114 -13.42 -4.41 -17.40
C LEU A 114 -13.73 -4.91 -15.98
N GLY A 115 -15.02 -5.15 -15.66
CA GLY A 115 -15.44 -5.64 -14.35
C GLY A 115 -14.87 -7.03 -14.08
N THR A 116 -14.94 -7.92 -15.07
CA THR A 116 -14.36 -9.27 -15.00
C THR A 116 -12.83 -9.21 -14.84
N ARG A 117 -12.14 -8.32 -15.57
CA ARG A 117 -10.68 -8.12 -15.41
C ARG A 117 -10.30 -7.64 -14.01
N MET A 118 -11.06 -6.70 -13.46
CA MET A 118 -10.86 -6.21 -12.09
C MET A 118 -11.11 -7.31 -11.06
N ALA A 119 -12.20 -8.06 -11.19
CA ALA A 119 -12.53 -9.16 -10.30
C ALA A 119 -11.43 -10.25 -10.30
N SER A 120 -10.92 -10.63 -11.47
CA SER A 120 -9.80 -11.56 -11.62
C SER A 120 -8.54 -11.07 -10.89
N ALA A 121 -8.15 -9.81 -11.08
CA ALA A 121 -6.98 -9.25 -10.42
C ALA A 121 -7.16 -9.14 -8.89
N PHE A 122 -8.34 -8.76 -8.40
CA PHE A 122 -8.62 -8.73 -6.97
C PHE A 122 -8.60 -10.14 -6.36
N LYS A 123 -9.18 -11.12 -7.05
CA LYS A 123 -9.12 -12.52 -6.62
C LYS A 123 -7.67 -13.01 -6.55
N GLN A 124 -6.84 -12.65 -7.51
CA GLN A 124 -5.42 -13.01 -7.53
C GLN A 124 -4.62 -12.32 -6.40
N ALA A 125 -4.92 -11.05 -6.09
CA ALA A 125 -4.21 -10.32 -5.03
C ALA A 125 -4.66 -10.68 -3.60
N LEU A 126 -5.93 -11.07 -3.42
CA LEU A 126 -6.54 -11.31 -2.10
C LEU A 126 -6.71 -12.82 -1.77
N GLY A 127 -6.68 -13.69 -2.78
CA GLY A 127 -6.97 -15.12 -2.64
C GLY A 127 -5.76 -15.98 -2.26
N SER A 128 -5.36 -15.96 -0.98
CA SER A 128 -4.47 -16.95 -0.31
C SER A 128 -3.02 -17.07 -0.84
N PRO A 129 -2.08 -17.68 -0.10
CA PRO A 129 -0.66 -17.33 -0.17
C PRO A 129 -0.01 -17.72 -1.49
N ILE A 130 0.29 -16.69 -2.29
CA ILE A 130 1.35 -16.58 -3.30
C ILE A 130 2.25 -17.83 -3.38
N SER A 131 1.83 -18.75 -4.24
CA SER A 131 2.72 -19.71 -4.88
C SER A 131 2.47 -19.61 -6.38
N PHE A 132 3.32 -18.85 -7.06
CA PHE A 132 3.46 -18.92 -8.51
C PHE A 132 4.95 -18.88 -8.85
N GLY A 133 5.49 -20.00 -9.34
CA GLY A 133 6.56 -19.97 -10.34
C GLY A 133 5.96 -19.52 -11.67
N CYS A 134 6.64 -18.82 -12.58
CA CYS A 134 8.06 -18.60 -12.80
C CYS A 134 8.38 -17.11 -12.58
N GLY A 135 9.38 -16.81 -11.72
CA GLY A 135 9.73 -15.44 -11.32
C GLY A 135 9.35 -15.16 -9.87
N HIS A 136 10.15 -15.71 -8.95
CA HIS A 136 10.02 -15.61 -7.49
C HIS A 136 9.76 -14.16 -7.02
N TRP A 137 8.51 -13.86 -6.68
CA TRP A 137 8.15 -12.62 -5.98
C TRP A 137 8.41 -12.81 -4.48
N ASN A 138 9.65 -12.54 -4.05
CA ASN A 138 9.93 -12.33 -2.65
C ASN A 138 9.52 -10.91 -2.30
N GLY A 139 8.30 -10.74 -1.80
CA GLY A 139 7.92 -9.55 -1.05
C GLY A 139 8.97 -9.34 0.04
N HIS A 140 9.86 -8.37 -0.16
CA HIS A 140 10.97 -8.12 0.74
C HIS A 140 10.43 -7.96 2.16
N SER A 141 10.81 -8.93 2.99
CA SER A 141 10.68 -8.95 4.44
C SER A 141 9.25 -8.95 4.96
N ARG A 142 8.69 -10.15 5.08
CA ARG A 142 7.92 -10.53 6.26
C ARG A 142 8.80 -10.20 7.49
N HIS A 143 8.68 -8.98 8.01
CA HIS A 143 9.16 -8.66 9.35
C HIS A 143 8.31 -9.49 10.31
N LYS A 144 8.75 -10.74 10.55
CA LYS A 144 8.35 -11.50 11.72
C LYS A 144 8.83 -10.68 12.92
N ARG A 145 7.95 -9.87 13.50
CA ARG A 145 8.12 -9.45 14.89
C ARG A 145 7.80 -10.67 15.75
N SER A 146 8.80 -11.50 15.97
CA SER A 146 8.87 -12.35 17.16
C SER A 146 9.05 -11.41 18.35
N THR A 147 7.96 -11.05 19.02
CA THR A 147 8.04 -10.64 20.42
C THR A 147 8.30 -11.91 21.24
N PRO A 148 9.46 -12.09 21.90
CA PRO A 148 9.51 -13.01 23.00
C PRO A 148 8.66 -12.42 24.13
N TYR A 149 7.52 -13.06 24.37
CA TYR A 149 6.87 -13.02 25.66
C TYR A 149 7.82 -13.72 26.65
N ASN A 150 8.38 -12.97 27.60
CA ASN A 150 8.79 -13.56 28.86
C ASN A 150 8.48 -12.56 29.98
N GLY A 151 7.38 -12.81 30.70
CA GLY A 151 7.36 -12.52 32.13
C GLY A 151 8.55 -13.25 32.76
N THR A 152 9.18 -12.78 33.82
CA THR A 152 8.55 -12.70 35.13
C THR A 152 9.49 -11.88 36.00
N ARG A 153 8.91 -11.03 36.84
CA ARG A 153 9.57 -10.46 38.01
C ARG A 153 10.23 -11.57 38.83
N GLN A 154 11.46 -11.35 39.28
CA GLN A 154 11.85 -11.84 40.59
C GLN A 154 12.78 -10.84 41.28
N SER A 155 12.26 -10.35 42.40
CA SER A 155 12.92 -9.58 43.43
C SER A 155 13.57 -10.52 44.43
N SER A 156 14.84 -10.33 44.73
CA SER A 156 15.49 -10.68 46.02
C SER A 156 16.92 -10.14 45.94
N ARG A 157 17.24 -9.02 46.59
CA ARG A 157 17.74 -8.97 47.97
C ARG A 157 18.84 -10.00 48.23
N SER A 158 20.08 -9.51 48.31
CA SER A 158 21.03 -9.79 49.39
C SER A 158 21.91 -8.57 49.53
#